data_AF-A0A388SRN7-F1
#
_entry.id   AF-A0A388SRN7-F1
#
_cell.length_a   1.000
_cell.length_b   1.000
_cell.length_c   1.000
_cell.angle_alpha   90.00
_cell.angle_beta   90.00
_cell.angle_gamma   90.00
#
_symmetry.space_group_name_H-M   'P 1'
#
loop_
_entity.id
_entity.type
_entity.pdbx_description
1 polymer ?
#
loop_
_entity_poly.entity_id
_entity_poly.type
_entity_poly.pdbx_seq_one_letter_code
_entity_poly.pdbx_strand_id
1 'polypeptide(L)'
;MDAERLVAIGRRALAECRVAFDVVAEAWQAQALAQAVGGLLAVSGPQELRGEARGLSEASGRAGILADPAALRSGGPRAAQLTEVANPWRALDALGTLLGEVGIALVGVACDTDEEGLYWQCIEAIDAADESSDHVRAMLQRLALCERDRERRRDRDREWAAGAALGGERAARSPDPAEPTASPP
;
A
#
# COMPACT_ATOMS: atom_id res chain seq x y z
N MET A 1 7.44 6.09 -15.32
CA MET A 1 6.32 5.16 -15.48
C MET A 1 5.60 5.04 -14.14
N ASP A 2 4.27 4.82 -14.14
CA ASP A 2 3.50 4.63 -12.90
C ASP A 2 3.53 3.16 -12.41
N ALA A 3 3.37 2.97 -11.11
CA ALA A 3 3.39 1.68 -10.43
C ALA A 3 2.32 0.71 -10.95
N GLU A 4 1.07 1.15 -11.15
CA GLU A 4 -0.02 0.27 -11.60
C GLU A 4 0.31 -0.33 -12.98
N ARG A 5 0.95 0.46 -13.84
CA ARG A 5 1.36 0.00 -15.17
C ARG A 5 2.48 -1.04 -15.12
N LEU A 6 3.46 -0.86 -14.24
CA LEU A 6 4.54 -1.84 -14.04
C LEU A 6 4.00 -3.15 -13.46
N VAL A 7 3.06 -3.07 -12.53
CA VAL A 7 2.35 -4.25 -12.01
C VAL A 7 1.62 -4.98 -13.13
N ALA A 8 0.86 -4.28 -13.96
CA ALA A 8 0.14 -4.89 -15.09
C ALA A 8 1.08 -5.59 -16.09
N ILE A 9 2.26 -5.01 -16.34
CA ILE A 9 3.31 -5.63 -17.16
C ILE A 9 3.82 -6.92 -16.50
N GLY A 10 4.12 -6.88 -15.19
CA GLY A 10 4.60 -8.05 -14.45
C GLY A 10 3.58 -9.19 -14.43
N ARG A 11 2.30 -8.90 -14.17
CA ARG A 11 1.23 -9.91 -14.21
C ARG A 11 1.11 -10.58 -15.58
N ARG A 12 1.21 -9.79 -16.65
CA ARG A 12 1.20 -10.32 -18.02
C ARG A 12 2.41 -11.21 -18.28
N ALA A 13 3.61 -10.76 -17.91
CA ALA A 13 4.84 -11.53 -18.10
C ALA A 13 4.77 -12.87 -17.33
N LEU A 14 4.30 -12.85 -16.09
CA LEU A 14 4.09 -14.05 -15.27
C LEU A 14 3.10 -15.04 -15.93
N ALA A 15 2.00 -14.54 -16.50
CA ALA A 15 1.03 -15.38 -17.21
C ALA A 15 1.57 -15.98 -18.52
N GLU A 16 2.59 -15.34 -19.11
CA GLU A 16 3.27 -15.78 -20.32
C GLU A 16 4.41 -16.76 -20.02
N CYS A 17 4.87 -16.89 -18.76
CA CYS A 17 5.89 -17.85 -18.35
C CYS A 17 5.52 -19.29 -18.74
N ARG A 18 6.52 -20.03 -19.23
CA ARG A 18 6.37 -21.45 -19.64
C ARG A 18 7.34 -22.39 -18.96
N VAL A 19 8.41 -21.85 -18.37
CA VAL A 19 9.42 -22.64 -17.65
C VAL A 19 9.65 -22.07 -16.26
N ALA A 20 10.10 -22.93 -15.35
CA ALA A 20 10.36 -22.59 -13.95
C ALA A 20 11.26 -21.36 -13.78
N PHE A 21 12.34 -21.28 -14.57
CA PHE A 21 13.27 -20.15 -14.51
C PHE A 21 12.63 -18.81 -14.87
N ASP A 22 11.64 -18.79 -15.77
CA ASP A 22 10.91 -17.55 -16.09
C ASP A 22 10.09 -17.08 -14.89
N VAL A 23 9.45 -18.01 -14.19
CA VAL A 23 8.65 -17.71 -12.98
C VAL A 23 9.53 -17.14 -11.88
N VAL A 24 10.71 -17.74 -11.64
CA VAL A 24 11.68 -17.25 -10.66
C VAL A 24 12.20 -15.85 -11.05
N ALA A 25 12.47 -15.62 -12.34
CA ALA A 25 12.88 -14.30 -12.82
C ALA A 25 11.77 -13.23 -12.64
N GLU A 26 10.52 -13.59 -12.90
CA GLU A 26 9.37 -12.71 -12.70
C GLU A 26 9.09 -12.45 -11.22
N ALA A 27 9.32 -13.43 -10.34
CA ALA A 27 9.28 -13.24 -8.90
C ALA A 27 10.31 -12.20 -8.43
N TRP A 28 11.54 -12.28 -8.93
CA TRP A 28 12.57 -11.28 -8.65
C TRP A 28 12.17 -9.88 -9.15
N GLN A 29 11.58 -9.78 -10.34
CA GLN A 29 11.09 -8.50 -10.87
C GLN A 29 9.97 -7.90 -10.00
N ALA A 30 9.07 -8.74 -9.47
CA ALA A 30 8.02 -8.31 -8.56
C ALA A 30 8.60 -7.79 -7.23
N GLN A 31 9.63 -8.45 -6.69
CA GLN A 31 10.35 -7.99 -5.50
C GLN A 31 11.08 -6.66 -5.73
N ALA A 32 11.77 -6.52 -6.88
CA ALA A 32 12.40 -5.25 -7.23
C ALA A 32 11.38 -4.11 -7.37
N LEU A 33 10.17 -4.40 -7.88
CA LEU A 33 9.09 -3.42 -7.95
C LEU A 33 8.55 -3.08 -6.56
N ALA A 34 8.34 -4.06 -5.69
CA ALA A 34 7.93 -3.84 -4.31
C ALA A 34 8.93 -2.97 -3.55
N GLN A 35 10.22 -3.25 -3.70
CA GLN A 35 11.31 -2.44 -3.15
C GLN A 35 11.22 -0.98 -3.64
N ALA A 36 11.07 -0.77 -4.95
CA ALA A 36 11.04 0.57 -5.53
C ALA A 36 9.78 1.37 -5.09
N VAL A 37 8.62 0.71 -5.02
CA VAL A 37 7.37 1.31 -4.52
C VAL A 37 7.51 1.69 -3.05
N GLY A 38 8.05 0.78 -2.22
CA GLY A 38 8.34 1.05 -0.81
C GLY A 38 9.29 2.23 -0.62
N GLY A 39 10.41 2.26 -1.35
CA GLY A 39 11.36 3.37 -1.30
C GLY A 39 10.75 4.71 -1.68
N LEU A 40 9.96 4.75 -2.76
CA LEU A 40 9.31 5.98 -3.19
C LEU A 40 8.23 6.46 -2.21
N LEU A 41 7.43 5.56 -1.64
CA LEU A 41 6.45 5.89 -0.60
C LEU A 41 7.11 6.31 0.72
N ALA A 42 8.29 5.76 1.04
CA ALA A 42 9.04 6.16 2.22
C ALA A 42 9.56 7.61 2.15
N VAL A 43 9.88 8.08 0.94
CA VAL A 43 10.38 9.44 0.68
C VAL A 43 9.23 10.43 0.46
N SER A 44 8.34 10.10 -0.48
CA SER A 44 7.36 11.04 -1.03
C SER A 44 5.90 10.70 -0.65
N GLY A 45 5.67 9.54 -0.04
CA GLY A 45 4.34 9.09 0.34
C GLY A 45 3.78 9.76 1.60
N PRO A 46 2.50 9.46 1.93
CA PRO A 46 1.85 9.92 3.16
C PRO A 46 2.70 9.60 4.38
N GLN A 47 2.76 10.53 5.35
CA GLN A 47 3.59 10.37 6.55
C GLN A 47 3.22 9.09 7.31
N GLU A 48 1.94 8.75 7.29
CA GLU A 48 1.38 7.58 7.94
C GLU A 48 1.81 6.27 7.27
N LEU A 49 2.45 6.28 6.10
CA LEU A 49 2.96 5.06 5.45
C LEU A 49 4.46 4.88 5.56
N ARG A 50 5.22 5.94 5.89
CA ARG A 50 6.69 5.93 5.77
C ARG A 50 7.39 4.81 6.54
N GLY A 51 6.85 4.42 7.71
CA GLY A 51 7.40 3.32 8.50
C GLY A 51 7.30 1.99 7.77
N GLU A 52 6.09 1.60 7.38
CA GLU A 52 5.85 0.35 6.63
C GLU A 52 6.51 0.38 5.25
N ALA A 53 6.54 1.53 4.59
CA ALA A 53 7.13 1.68 3.27
C ALA A 53 8.65 1.42 3.30
N ARG A 54 9.33 1.77 4.40
CA ARG A 54 10.73 1.38 4.63
C ARG A 54 10.85 -0.12 4.87
N GLY A 55 9.96 -0.70 5.69
CA GLY A 55 9.89 -2.15 5.92
C GLY A 55 9.76 -2.92 4.60
N LEU A 56 8.81 -2.54 3.75
CA LEU A 56 8.65 -3.10 2.40
C LEU A 56 9.94 -2.96 1.57
N SER A 57 10.55 -1.77 1.54
CA SER A 57 11.78 -1.55 0.78
C SER A 57 12.95 -2.42 1.28
N GLU A 58 13.04 -2.65 2.58
CA GLU A 58 14.12 -3.43 3.19
C GLU A 58 13.90 -4.94 3.04
N ALA A 59 12.66 -5.41 3.22
CA ALA A 59 12.28 -6.81 3.05
C ALA A 59 12.51 -7.26 1.60
N SER A 60 11.97 -6.51 0.63
CA SER A 60 12.09 -6.87 -0.79
C SER A 60 13.51 -6.73 -1.34
N GLY A 61 14.37 -5.90 -0.71
CA GLY A 61 15.79 -5.78 -1.08
C GLY A 61 16.63 -7.00 -0.73
N ARG A 62 16.24 -7.77 0.30
CA ARG A 62 16.94 -9.02 0.68
C ARG A 62 16.72 -10.11 -0.36
N ALA A 63 15.52 -10.17 -0.96
CA ALA A 63 15.20 -11.11 -2.04
C ALA A 63 16.02 -10.85 -3.31
N GLY A 64 16.52 -9.63 -3.51
CA GLY A 64 17.38 -9.27 -4.63
C GLY A 64 18.73 -9.98 -4.66
N ILE A 65 19.21 -10.51 -3.53
CA ILE A 65 20.48 -11.23 -3.39
C ILE A 65 20.40 -12.65 -3.98
N LEU A 66 19.19 -13.19 -4.16
CA LEU A 66 18.91 -14.53 -4.65
C LEU A 66 18.79 -14.66 -6.17
N ALA A 67 19.02 -13.56 -6.90
CA ALA A 67 19.04 -13.56 -8.35
C ALA A 67 20.28 -14.33 -8.87
N ASP A 68 20.05 -15.52 -9.41
CA ASP A 68 20.93 -16.21 -10.36
C ASP A 68 21.40 -15.19 -11.45
N PRO A 69 22.62 -15.30 -12.00
CA PRO A 69 23.01 -14.59 -13.23
C PRO A 69 21.96 -14.57 -14.37
N ALA A 70 20.96 -15.46 -14.37
CA ALA A 70 19.76 -15.35 -15.21
C ALA A 70 18.98 -14.03 -15.07
N ALA A 71 18.78 -13.50 -13.85
CA ALA A 71 18.14 -12.20 -13.63
C ALA A 71 19.03 -11.04 -14.13
N LEU A 72 20.37 -11.20 -14.09
CA LEU A 72 21.32 -10.26 -14.68
C LEU A 72 21.26 -10.23 -16.22
N ARG A 73 20.80 -11.31 -16.88
CA ARG A 73 20.58 -11.34 -18.34
C ARG A 73 19.37 -10.51 -18.81
N SER A 74 18.48 -10.11 -17.90
CA SER A 74 17.23 -9.39 -18.23
C SER A 74 17.40 -7.88 -18.50
N GLY A 75 18.62 -7.34 -18.44
CA GLY A 75 18.86 -5.90 -18.63
C GLY A 75 18.50 -5.04 -17.41
N GLY A 76 18.31 -5.66 -16.24
CA GLY A 76 18.03 -5.00 -14.97
C GLY A 76 16.55 -5.02 -14.57
N PRO A 77 16.21 -4.49 -13.39
CA PRO A 77 14.83 -4.50 -12.91
C PRO A 77 13.97 -3.49 -13.67
N ARG A 78 12.79 -3.91 -14.13
CA ARG A 78 11.79 -3.01 -14.74
C ARG A 78 11.35 -1.91 -13.78
N ALA A 79 11.48 -2.17 -12.48
CA ALA A 79 11.29 -1.20 -11.41
C ALA A 79 12.13 0.08 -11.56
N ALA A 80 13.27 0.04 -12.27
CA ALA A 80 14.06 1.24 -12.57
C ALA A 80 13.31 2.28 -13.43
N GLN A 81 12.22 1.88 -14.10
CA GLN A 81 11.35 2.78 -14.87
C GLN A 81 10.29 3.47 -14.01
N LEU A 82 10.15 3.08 -12.75
CA LEU A 82 9.21 3.68 -11.80
C LEU A 82 9.64 5.11 -11.51
N THR A 83 8.73 6.05 -11.73
CA THR A 83 8.99 7.48 -11.48
C THR A 83 8.07 8.07 -10.43
N GLU A 84 6.88 7.48 -10.27
CA GLU A 84 5.87 7.97 -9.34
C GLU A 84 4.94 6.85 -8.88
N VAL A 85 4.24 7.11 -7.77
CA VAL A 85 3.11 6.31 -7.29
C VAL A 85 1.94 7.29 -7.18
N ALA A 86 1.15 7.42 -8.24
CA ALA A 86 0.12 8.46 -8.33
C ALA A 86 -1.03 8.22 -7.32
N ASN A 87 -1.43 6.96 -7.15
CA ASN A 87 -2.43 6.54 -6.18
C ASN A 87 -1.86 5.42 -5.28
N PRO A 88 -1.42 5.73 -4.05
CA PRO A 88 -0.85 4.74 -3.15
C PRO A 88 -1.78 3.56 -2.88
N TRP A 89 -3.09 3.79 -2.75
CA TRP A 89 -4.03 2.72 -2.45
C TRP A 89 -4.13 1.73 -3.61
N ARG A 90 -4.35 2.23 -4.84
CA ARG A 90 -4.45 1.38 -6.03
C ARG A 90 -3.13 0.69 -6.38
N ALA A 91 -2.02 1.40 -6.24
CA ALA A 91 -0.70 0.82 -6.50
C ALA A 91 -0.38 -0.32 -5.52
N LEU A 92 -0.68 -0.15 -4.22
CA LEU A 92 -0.48 -1.16 -3.20
C LEU A 92 -1.42 -2.36 -3.39
N ASP A 93 -2.69 -2.14 -3.70
CA ASP A 93 -3.66 -3.21 -3.98
C ASP A 93 -3.25 -4.05 -5.20
N ALA A 94 -2.85 -3.38 -6.29
CA ALA A 94 -2.35 -4.04 -7.48
C ALA A 94 -1.05 -4.81 -7.20
N LEU A 95 -0.12 -4.22 -6.43
CA LEU A 95 1.14 -4.87 -6.04
C LEU A 95 0.88 -6.12 -5.19
N GLY A 96 -0.02 -6.04 -4.20
CA GLY A 96 -0.41 -7.18 -3.38
C GLY A 96 -1.01 -8.32 -4.22
N THR A 97 -1.81 -7.98 -5.23
CA THR A 97 -2.33 -8.97 -6.19
C THR A 97 -1.20 -9.67 -6.95
N LEU A 98 -0.23 -8.92 -7.48
CA LEU A 98 0.91 -9.49 -8.18
C LEU A 98 1.77 -10.38 -7.27
N LEU A 99 2.03 -9.96 -6.03
CA LEU A 99 2.80 -10.76 -5.07
C LEU A 99 2.09 -12.08 -4.75
N GLY A 100 0.77 -12.07 -4.61
CA GLY A 100 -0.02 -13.30 -4.44
C GLY A 100 0.04 -14.22 -5.66
N GLU A 101 -0.05 -13.67 -6.88
CA GLU A 101 0.08 -14.46 -8.12
C GLU A 101 1.47 -15.08 -8.26
N VAL A 102 2.51 -14.33 -7.94
CA VAL A 102 3.90 -14.81 -7.90
C VAL A 102 4.05 -15.95 -6.88
N GLY A 103 3.52 -15.79 -5.67
CA GLY A 103 3.59 -16.82 -4.63
C GLY A 103 2.94 -18.13 -5.09
N ILE A 104 1.75 -18.06 -5.69
CA ILE A 104 1.06 -19.25 -6.24
C ILE A 104 1.89 -19.91 -7.35
N ALA A 105 2.46 -19.12 -8.25
CA ALA A 105 3.29 -19.65 -9.34
C ALA A 105 4.56 -20.35 -8.82
N LEU A 106 5.22 -19.78 -7.81
CA LEU A 106 6.39 -20.37 -7.18
C LEU A 106 6.08 -21.66 -6.43
N VAL A 107 4.91 -21.77 -5.79
CA VAL A 107 4.47 -23.04 -5.19
C VAL A 107 4.36 -24.12 -6.26
N GLY A 108 3.80 -23.80 -7.44
CA GLY A 108 3.75 -24.73 -8.57
C GLY A 108 5.15 -25.20 -9.00
N VAL A 109 6.09 -24.28 -9.16
CA VAL A 109 7.49 -24.63 -9.51
C VAL A 109 8.15 -25.50 -8.44
N ALA A 110 7.97 -25.16 -7.16
CA ALA A 110 8.52 -25.92 -6.05
C ALA A 110 7.95 -27.34 -5.97
N CYS A 111 6.68 -27.54 -6.35
CA CYS A 111 6.05 -28.86 -6.40
C CYS A 111 6.52 -29.70 -7.60
N ASP A 112 6.85 -29.07 -8.73
CA ASP A 112 7.20 -29.75 -9.98
C ASP A 112 8.71 -30.01 -10.13
N THR A 113 9.55 -29.38 -9.31
CA THR A 113 11.01 -29.52 -9.39
C THR A 113 11.55 -30.69 -8.57
N ASP A 114 12.43 -31.50 -9.18
CA ASP A 114 13.26 -32.49 -8.48
C ASP A 114 14.62 -31.91 -8.05
N GLU A 115 14.93 -30.67 -8.46
CA GLU A 115 16.18 -29.99 -8.14
C GLU A 115 16.09 -29.30 -6.77
N GLU A 116 16.85 -29.81 -5.79
CA GLU A 116 16.86 -29.29 -4.40
C GLU A 116 17.20 -27.80 -4.31
N GLY A 117 18.15 -27.32 -5.14
CA GLY A 117 18.52 -25.91 -5.17
C GLY A 117 17.39 -25.00 -5.66
N LEU A 118 16.66 -25.42 -6.70
CA LEU A 118 15.52 -24.68 -7.24
C LEU A 118 14.33 -24.71 -6.27
N TYR A 119 14.11 -25.84 -5.60
CA TYR A 119 13.11 -25.96 -4.53
C TYR A 119 13.39 -24.92 -3.43
N TRP A 120 14.60 -24.89 -2.87
CA TRP A 120 14.93 -23.97 -1.79
C TRP A 120 14.86 -22.50 -2.22
N GLN A 121 15.32 -22.20 -3.44
CA GLN A 121 15.17 -20.87 -4.03
C GLN A 121 13.70 -20.44 -4.15
N CYS A 122 12.79 -21.36 -4.48
CA CYS A 122 11.36 -21.08 -4.50
C CYS A 122 10.82 -20.81 -3.10
N ILE A 123 11.23 -21.58 -2.07
CA ILE A 123 10.82 -21.34 -0.68
C ILE A 123 11.23 -19.94 -0.23
N GLU A 124 12.48 -19.54 -0.44
CA GLU A 124 12.95 -18.21 -0.06
C GLU A 124 12.23 -17.08 -0.83
N ALA A 125 11.90 -17.32 -2.10
CA ALA A 125 11.13 -16.36 -2.90
C ALA A 125 9.66 -16.26 -2.47
N ILE A 126 9.05 -17.37 -2.02
CA ILE A 126 7.69 -17.40 -1.45
C ILE A 126 7.66 -16.61 -0.13
N ASP A 127 8.61 -16.88 0.77
CA ASP A 127 8.70 -16.19 2.05
C ASP A 127 8.90 -14.68 1.86
N ALA A 128 9.74 -14.28 0.90
CA ALA A 128 9.91 -12.88 0.54
C ALA A 128 8.64 -12.23 -0.06
N ALA A 129 7.85 -12.98 -0.83
CA ALA A 129 6.58 -12.52 -1.37
C ALA A 129 5.52 -12.36 -0.26
N ASP A 130 5.50 -13.26 0.72
CA ASP A 130 4.62 -13.21 1.88
C ASP A 130 4.97 -12.02 2.79
N GLU A 131 6.25 -11.86 3.17
CA GLU A 131 6.72 -10.71 3.98
C GLU A 131 6.39 -9.37 3.29
N SER A 132 6.59 -9.29 1.97
CA SER A 132 6.21 -8.10 1.20
C SER A 132 4.69 -7.88 1.16
N SER A 133 3.90 -8.94 1.05
CA SER A 133 2.43 -8.87 1.05
C SER A 133 1.89 -8.40 2.39
N ASP A 134 2.50 -8.83 3.49
CA ASP A 134 2.16 -8.37 4.84
C ASP A 134 2.39 -6.88 5.02
N HIS A 135 3.53 -6.36 4.55
CA HIS A 135 3.79 -4.92 4.56
C HIS A 135 2.80 -4.14 3.68
N VAL A 136 2.46 -4.65 2.50
CA VAL A 136 1.43 -4.06 1.64
C VAL A 136 0.07 -4.01 2.35
N ARG A 137 -0.34 -5.12 2.98
CA ARG A 137 -1.59 -5.22 3.73
C ARG A 137 -1.61 -4.26 4.92
N ALA A 138 -0.51 -4.13 5.65
CA ALA A 138 -0.37 -3.18 6.75
C ALA A 138 -0.54 -1.73 6.26
N MET A 139 0.07 -1.37 5.13
CA MET A 139 -0.10 -0.04 4.54
C MET A 139 -1.53 0.25 4.10
N LEU A 140 -2.18 -0.70 3.42
CA LEU A 140 -3.59 -0.57 3.02
C LEU A 140 -4.51 -0.41 4.24
N GLN A 141 -4.26 -1.17 5.31
CA GLN A 141 -5.00 -1.04 6.57
C GLN A 141 -4.78 0.35 7.19
N ARG A 142 -3.56 0.87 7.20
CA ARG A 142 -3.25 2.22 7.70
C ARG A 142 -3.96 3.30 6.89
N LEU A 143 -3.98 3.20 5.55
CA LEU A 143 -4.74 4.12 4.70
C LEU A 143 -6.22 4.13 5.06
N ALA A 144 -6.83 2.95 5.21
CA ALA A 144 -8.24 2.81 5.57
C ALA A 144 -8.55 3.39 6.96
N LEU A 145 -7.66 3.19 7.95
CA LEU A 145 -7.82 3.77 9.29
C LEU A 145 -7.74 5.30 9.25
N CYS A 146 -6.76 5.86 8.53
CA CYS A 146 -6.61 7.29 8.40
C CYS A 146 -7.79 7.94 7.67
N GLU A 147 -8.37 7.29 6.66
CA GLU A 147 -9.58 7.77 5.99
C GLU A 147 -10.78 7.81 6.95
N ARG A 148 -11.01 6.73 7.70
CA ARG A 148 -12.08 6.69 8.73
C ARG A 148 -11.90 7.77 9.79
N ASP A 149 -10.69 8.02 10.25
CA ASP A 149 -10.43 9.08 11.23
C ASP A 149 -10.69 10.48 10.68
N ARG A 150 -10.40 10.70 9.39
CA ARG A 150 -10.74 11.96 8.70
C ARG A 150 -12.24 12.13 8.58
N GLU A 151 -12.98 11.07 8.27
CA GLU A 151 -14.45 11.10 8.25
C GLU A 151 -15.04 11.42 9.63
N ARG A 152 -14.60 10.72 10.68
CA ARG A 152 -15.05 11.00 12.06
C ARG A 152 -14.76 12.44 12.49
N ARG A 153 -13.61 13.00 12.09
CA ARG A 153 -13.28 14.41 12.37
C ARG A 153 -14.25 15.35 11.67
N ARG A 154 -14.52 15.13 10.38
CA ARG A 154 -15.49 15.93 9.61
C ARG A 154 -16.89 15.86 10.21
N ASP A 155 -17.32 14.70 10.69
CA ASP A 155 -18.64 14.55 11.31
C ASP A 155 -18.71 15.30 12.65
N ARG A 156 -17.67 15.20 13.48
CA ARG A 156 -17.57 16.03 14.71
C ARG A 156 -17.57 17.52 14.41
N ASP A 157 -16.86 17.96 13.38
CA ASP A 157 -16.81 19.38 13.00
C ASP A 157 -18.19 19.87 12.50
N ARG A 158 -18.93 19.02 11.78
CA ARG A 158 -20.31 19.29 11.36
C ARG A 158 -21.28 19.36 12.55
N GLU A 159 -21.19 18.41 13.48
CA GLU A 159 -21.99 18.40 14.71
C GLU A 159 -21.72 19.63 15.56
N TRP A 160 -20.45 19.99 15.73
CA TRP A 160 -20.03 21.21 16.42
C TRP A 160 -20.59 22.47 15.76
N ALA A 161 -20.49 22.59 14.44
CA ALA A 161 -21.03 23.72 13.69
C ALA A 161 -22.56 23.81 13.78
N ALA A 162 -23.27 22.68 13.72
CA ALA A 162 -24.72 22.63 13.87
C ALA A 162 -25.16 23.02 15.29
N GLY A 163 -24.45 22.53 16.31
CA GLY A 163 -24.69 22.91 17.71
C GLY A 163 -24.44 24.39 17.98
N ALA A 164 -23.40 24.97 17.37
CA ALA A 164 -23.10 26.40 17.47
C ALA A 164 -24.19 27.28 16.81
N ALA A 165 -24.74 26.85 15.66
CA ALA A 165 -25.85 27.56 15.00
C ALA A 165 -27.12 27.58 15.87
N LEU A 166 -27.48 26.43 16.47
CA LEU A 166 -28.64 26.32 17.36
C LEU A 166 -28.45 27.05 18.71
N GLY A 167 -27.22 27.13 19.20
CA GLY A 167 -26.86 27.88 20.41
C GLY A 167 -26.89 29.41 20.21
N GLY A 168 -26.52 29.89 19.02
CA GLY A 168 -26.56 31.31 18.65
C GLY A 168 -27.98 31.88 18.61
N GLU A 169 -28.97 31.10 18.17
CA GLU A 169 -30.38 31.52 18.16
C GLU A 169 -30.99 31.66 19.57
N ARG A 170 -30.50 30.91 20.57
CA ARG A 170 -30.93 31.08 21.97
C ARG A 170 -30.34 32.33 22.64
N ALA A 171 -29.15 32.76 22.26
CA ALA A 171 -28.53 33.98 22.79
C ALA A 171 -29.17 35.26 22.23
N ALA A 172 -29.72 35.22 21.01
CA ALA A 172 -30.44 36.35 20.40
C ALA A 172 -31.85 36.58 21.00
N ARG A 173 -32.35 35.66 21.82
CA ARG A 173 -33.64 35.76 22.52
C ARG A 173 -33.43 36.04 24.01
N SER A 174 -32.63 37.05 24.33
CA SER A 174 -32.63 37.60 25.69
C SER A 174 -33.99 38.29 25.92
N PRO A 175 -34.73 37.97 26.99
CA PRO A 175 -35.99 38.65 27.28
C PRO A 175 -35.70 40.12 27.61
N ASP A 176 -36.48 40.99 26.97
CA ASP A 176 -36.53 42.43 27.22
C ASP A 176 -36.69 42.71 28.74
N PRO A 177 -35.86 43.55 29.38
CA PRO A 177 -36.03 43.87 30.79
C PRO A 177 -37.37 44.58 31.01
N ALA A 178 -38.29 43.88 31.66
CA ALA A 178 -39.60 44.38 32.02
C ALA A 178 -39.51 45.76 32.72
N GLU A 179 -40.29 46.71 32.20
CA GLU A 179 -40.43 48.07 32.71
C GLU A 179 -40.83 48.12 34.20
N PRO A 180 -40.35 49.13 34.95
CA PRO A 180 -40.71 49.34 36.35
C PRO A 180 -42.13 49.91 36.46
N THR A 181 -43.09 49.10 36.89
CA THR A 181 -44.44 49.58 37.23
C THR A 181 -44.41 50.37 38.54
N ALA A 182 -44.84 51.63 38.42
CA ALA A 182 -44.92 52.65 39.46
C ALA A 182 -45.78 52.27 40.67
N SER A 183 -45.35 52.72 41.86
CA SER A 183 -46.18 52.94 43.05
C SER A 183 -47.24 54.02 42.78
N PRO A 184 -48.46 53.91 43.35
CA PRO A 184 -48.81 54.68 44.57
C PRO A 184 -50.02 54.09 45.36
N PRO A 185 -50.66 54.81 46.31
CA PRO A 185 -50.15 55.75 47.32
C PRO A 185 -50.08 55.15 48.74
#